data_AF-A0A9E5VPJ6-F1
#
_entry.id   AF-A0A9E5VPJ6-F1
#
_cell.length_a   1.000
_cell.length_b   1.000
_cell.length_c   1.000
_cell.angle_alpha   90.00
_cell.angle_beta   90.00
_cell.angle_gamma   90.00
#
_symmetry.space_group_name_H-M   'P 1'
#
loop_
_entity.id
_entity.type
_entity.pdbx_description
1 polymer ?
#
loop_
_entity_poly.entity_id
_entity_poly.type
_entity_poly.pdbx_seq_one_letter_code
_entity_poly.pdbx_strand_id
1 'polypeptide(L)'
;TEAELEELVRLVGIDALSLSDRLKLETARSVREDYLHQDAFHEIDTYTSLHKQFGMLRLILRWGELGEKAIAAGVAFSKLMNMPVREEIARLRNVPEDQFDQRYAEVSEHLEAQMSALYDEEGEMSIA
;
A
#
# COMPACT_ATOMS: atom_id res chain seq x y z
N THR A 1 -8.78 -0.24 -15.91
CA THR A 1 -9.04 0.73 -14.82
C THR A 1 -9.54 -0.03 -13.59
N GLU A 2 -9.54 0.56 -12.38
CA GLU A 2 -10.11 -0.11 -11.19
C GLU A 2 -11.56 -0.55 -11.46
N ALA A 3 -12.38 0.34 -12.04
CA ALA A 3 -13.77 0.05 -12.39
C ALA A 3 -13.94 -1.15 -13.35
N GLU A 4 -13.08 -1.28 -14.37
CA GLU A 4 -13.08 -2.45 -15.27
C GLU A 4 -12.73 -3.75 -14.51
N LEU A 5 -11.76 -3.68 -13.60
CA LEU A 5 -11.36 -4.84 -12.79
C LEU A 5 -12.47 -5.23 -11.80
N GLU A 6 -13.13 -4.25 -11.17
CA GLU A 6 -14.29 -4.51 -10.30
C GLU A 6 -15.46 -5.14 -11.05
N GLU A 7 -15.73 -4.69 -12.28
CA GLU A 7 -16.76 -5.29 -13.14
C GLU A 7 -16.42 -6.76 -13.46
N LEU A 8 -15.15 -7.04 -13.82
CA LEU A 8 -14.68 -8.41 -14.03
C LEU A 8 -14.87 -9.26 -12.77
N VAL A 9 -14.48 -8.76 -11.60
CA VAL A 9 -14.66 -9.46 -10.32
C VAL A 9 -16.13 -9.80 -10.05
N ARG A 10 -17.07 -8.90 -10.37
CA ARG A 10 -18.51 -9.16 -10.20
C ARG A 10 -19.03 -10.26 -11.13
N LEU A 11 -18.43 -10.40 -12.32
CA LEU A 11 -18.86 -11.37 -13.32
C LEU A 11 -18.29 -12.78 -13.07
N VAL A 12 -17.01 -12.88 -12.71
CA VAL A 12 -16.29 -14.18 -12.66
C VAL A 12 -15.63 -14.49 -11.32
N GLY A 13 -15.72 -13.58 -10.35
CA GLY A 13 -15.09 -13.70 -9.04
C GLY A 13 -13.64 -13.22 -9.02
N ILE A 14 -13.13 -12.90 -7.83
CA ILE A 14 -11.76 -12.39 -7.64
C ILE A 14 -10.69 -13.42 -8.00
N ASP A 15 -11.04 -14.71 -7.96
CA ASP A 15 -10.11 -15.79 -8.24
C ASP A 15 -9.68 -15.86 -9.70
N ALA A 16 -10.47 -15.27 -10.60
CA ALA A 16 -10.14 -15.16 -12.02
C ALA A 16 -9.07 -14.09 -12.31
N LEU A 17 -8.78 -13.19 -11.37
CA LEU A 17 -7.78 -12.13 -11.57
C LEU A 17 -6.36 -12.63 -11.38
N SER A 18 -5.46 -12.09 -12.22
CA SER A 18 -4.02 -12.20 -12.04
C SER A 18 -3.59 -11.56 -10.71
N LEU A 19 -2.48 -12.02 -10.12
CA LEU A 19 -1.97 -11.44 -8.87
C LEU A 19 -1.63 -9.95 -9.03
N SER A 20 -1.15 -9.55 -10.21
CA SER A 20 -0.91 -8.13 -10.53
C SER A 20 -2.21 -7.32 -10.52
N ASP A 21 -3.30 -7.84 -11.08
CA ASP A 21 -4.57 -7.12 -11.08
C ASP A 21 -5.22 -7.07 -9.69
N ARG A 22 -5.03 -8.12 -8.88
CA ARG A 22 -5.41 -8.08 -7.46
C ARG A 22 -4.61 -7.02 -6.70
N LEU A 23 -3.31 -6.90 -6.95
CA LEU A 23 -2.48 -5.85 -6.34
C LEU A 23 -2.93 -4.44 -6.76
N LYS A 24 -3.29 -4.25 -8.04
CA LYS A 24 -3.83 -2.97 -8.53
C LYS A 24 -5.13 -2.60 -7.81
N LEU A 25 -6.05 -3.55 -7.63
CA LEU A 25 -7.27 -3.33 -6.86
C LEU A 25 -6.97 -2.95 -5.40
N GLU A 26 -6.00 -3.61 -4.76
CA GLU A 26 -5.61 -3.30 -3.39
C GLU A 26 -4.91 -1.95 -3.25
N THR A 27 -4.10 -1.56 -4.23
CA THR A 27 -3.48 -0.23 -4.29
C THR A 27 -4.55 0.84 -4.51
N ALA A 28 -5.50 0.61 -5.40
CA ALA A 28 -6.61 1.53 -5.66
C ALA A 28 -7.54 1.66 -4.44
N ARG A 29 -7.79 0.55 -3.72
CA ARG A 29 -8.49 0.55 -2.43
C ARG A 29 -7.79 1.47 -1.43
N SER A 30 -6.48 1.33 -1.27
CA SER A 30 -5.69 2.21 -0.38
C SER A 30 -5.80 3.67 -0.79
N VAL A 31 -5.73 4.00 -2.08
CA VAL A 31 -5.97 5.39 -2.53
C VAL A 31 -7.37 5.89 -2.13
N ARG A 32 -8.41 5.06 -2.28
CA ARG A 32 -9.78 5.46 -1.89
C ARG A 32 -9.93 5.62 -0.38
N GLU A 33 -9.47 4.65 0.39
CA GLU A 33 -9.75 4.56 1.83
C GLU A 33 -8.77 5.37 2.69
N ASP A 34 -7.51 5.45 2.29
CA ASP A 34 -6.44 6.05 3.08
C ASP A 34 -6.11 7.49 2.66
N TYR A 35 -6.44 7.85 1.41
CA TYR A 35 -6.11 9.17 0.85
C TYR A 35 -7.34 10.01 0.48
N LEU A 36 -8.31 9.44 -0.26
CA LEU A 36 -9.48 10.20 -0.72
C LEU A 36 -10.55 10.38 0.37
N HIS A 37 -10.75 9.37 1.21
CA HIS A 37 -11.61 9.54 2.38
C HIS A 37 -10.94 10.50 3.36
N GLN A 38 -11.66 11.56 3.73
CA GLN A 38 -11.26 12.54 4.75
C GLN A 38 -12.43 12.72 5.74
N ASP A 39 -12.12 12.70 7.03
CA ASP A 39 -13.09 12.91 8.10
C ASP A 39 -13.10 14.38 8.51
N ALA A 40 -14.14 15.09 8.07
CA ALA A 40 -14.35 16.51 8.37
C ALA A 40 -14.59 16.81 9.86
N PHE A 41 -14.85 15.80 10.69
CA PHE A 41 -15.04 15.96 12.13
C PHE A 41 -13.83 15.51 12.96
N HIS A 42 -12.80 14.95 12.34
CA HIS A 42 -11.58 14.52 13.03
C HIS A 42 -10.59 15.68 13.20
N GLU A 43 -10.03 15.83 14.40
CA GLU A 43 -9.19 16.99 14.77
C GLU A 43 -7.96 17.18 13.87
N ILE A 44 -7.37 16.08 13.39
CA ILE A 44 -6.16 16.11 12.56
C ILE A 44 -6.48 15.95 11.08
N ASP A 45 -7.51 15.19 10.75
CA ASP A 45 -7.78 14.76 9.37
C ASP A 45 -8.80 15.66 8.67
N THR A 46 -9.39 16.62 9.40
CA THR A 46 -10.23 17.70 8.84
C THR A 46 -9.48 18.59 7.83
N TYR A 47 -8.14 18.62 7.87
CA TYR A 47 -7.30 19.37 6.95
C TYR A 47 -5.98 18.63 6.73
N THR A 48 -5.48 18.62 5.49
CA THR A 48 -4.18 18.03 5.15
C THR A 48 -3.44 18.96 4.20
N SER A 49 -2.20 19.32 4.53
CA SER A 49 -1.34 20.16 3.69
C SER A 49 -0.96 19.45 2.38
N LEU A 50 -0.57 20.22 1.34
CA LEU A 50 -0.09 19.64 0.08
C LEU A 50 1.16 18.76 0.28
N HIS A 51 2.01 19.12 1.23
CA HIS A 51 3.22 18.37 1.57
C HIS A 51 2.87 16.99 2.12
N LYS A 52 1.96 16.95 3.10
CA LYS A 52 1.46 15.70 3.69
C LYS A 52 0.69 14.86 2.67
N GLN A 53 -0.17 15.48 1.87
CA GLN A 53 -0.86 14.82 0.75
C GLN A 53 0.14 14.13 -0.19
N PHE A 54 1.17 14.85 -0.62
CA PHE A 54 2.19 14.30 -1.51
C PHE A 54 2.92 13.10 -0.91
N GLY A 55 3.34 13.20 0.35
CA GLY A 55 4.03 12.09 1.03
C GLY A 55 3.14 10.85 1.17
N MET A 56 1.89 11.02 1.62
CA MET A 56 0.93 9.91 1.74
C MET A 56 0.72 9.19 0.40
N LEU A 57 0.39 9.92 -0.66
CA LEU A 57 0.16 9.34 -1.98
C LEU A 57 1.42 8.64 -2.51
N ARG A 58 2.60 9.25 -2.31
CA ARG A 58 3.87 8.65 -2.71
C ARG A 58 4.09 7.29 -2.05
N LEU A 59 3.80 7.13 -0.76
CA LEU A 59 3.99 5.85 -0.07
C LEU A 59 3.01 4.77 -0.54
N ILE A 60 1.74 5.13 -0.77
CA ILE A 60 0.73 4.21 -1.32
C ILE A 60 1.19 3.68 -2.69
N LEU A 61 1.60 4.58 -3.58
CA LEU A 61 2.06 4.20 -4.92
C LEU A 61 3.37 3.41 -4.87
N ARG A 62 4.30 3.81 -3.99
CA ARG A 62 5.58 3.10 -3.80
C ARG A 62 5.37 1.66 -3.35
N TRP A 63 4.44 1.41 -2.43
CA TRP A 63 4.09 0.06 -2.02
C TRP A 63 3.54 -0.76 -3.19
N GLY A 64 2.64 -0.20 -4.00
CA GLY A 64 2.13 -0.86 -5.21
C GLY A 64 3.24 -1.22 -6.21
N GLU A 65 4.14 -0.28 -6.51
CA GLU A 65 5.28 -0.50 -7.42
C GLU A 65 6.24 -1.59 -6.93
N LEU A 66 6.58 -1.57 -5.63
CA LEU A 66 7.44 -2.60 -5.04
C LEU A 66 6.71 -3.95 -5.01
N GLY A 67 5.41 -3.95 -4.71
CA GLY A 67 4.58 -5.16 -4.71
C GLY A 67 4.54 -5.83 -6.08
N GLU A 68 4.47 -5.07 -7.18
CA GLU A 68 4.51 -5.62 -8.54
C GLU A 68 5.84 -6.35 -8.79
N LYS A 69 6.96 -5.74 -8.37
CA LYS A 69 8.29 -6.36 -8.48
C LYS A 69 8.40 -7.62 -7.61
N ALA A 70 7.84 -7.60 -6.41
CA ALA A 70 7.83 -8.74 -5.51
C ALA A 70 7.03 -9.91 -6.08
N ILE A 71 5.83 -9.66 -6.61
CA ILE A 71 5.02 -10.69 -7.29
C ILE A 71 5.78 -11.27 -8.49
N ALA A 72 6.44 -10.42 -9.29
CA ALA A 72 7.25 -10.86 -10.42
C ALA A 72 8.46 -11.71 -10.00
N ALA A 73 8.99 -11.48 -8.80
CA ALA A 73 10.06 -12.27 -8.20
C ALA A 73 9.57 -13.56 -7.49
N GLY A 74 8.27 -13.84 -7.50
CA GLY A 74 7.70 -15.06 -6.91
C GLY A 74 7.20 -14.93 -5.47
N VAL A 75 7.29 -13.74 -4.86
CA VAL A 75 6.79 -13.51 -3.50
C VAL A 75 5.30 -13.80 -3.43
N ALA A 76 4.90 -14.61 -2.45
CA ALA A 76 3.50 -14.94 -2.23
C ALA A 76 2.67 -13.68 -1.96
N PHE A 77 1.55 -13.52 -2.69
CA PHE A 77 0.66 -12.37 -2.57
C PHE A 77 0.15 -12.15 -1.13
N SER A 78 -0.09 -13.23 -0.38
CA SER A 78 -0.50 -13.16 1.03
C SER A 78 0.55 -12.50 1.92
N LYS A 79 1.85 -12.70 1.68
CA LYS A 79 2.91 -12.04 2.44
C LYS A 79 2.87 -10.52 2.23
N LEU A 80 2.68 -10.07 0.99
CA LEU A 80 2.52 -8.64 0.67
C LEU A 80 1.29 -8.03 1.34
N MET A 81 0.16 -8.75 1.35
CA MET A 81 -1.06 -8.24 1.97
C MET A 81 -0.98 -8.13 3.49
N ASN A 82 -0.17 -8.98 4.12
CA ASN A 82 0.00 -9.02 5.57
C ASN A 82 1.15 -8.13 6.08
N MET A 83 1.76 -7.32 5.23
CA MET A 83 2.82 -6.41 5.64
C MET A 83 2.29 -5.38 6.65
N PRO A 84 2.88 -5.29 7.86
CA PRO A 84 2.48 -4.31 8.87
C PRO A 84 2.52 -2.86 8.37
N VAL A 85 3.45 -2.53 7.46
CA VAL A 85 3.60 -1.16 6.95
C VAL A 85 2.36 -0.64 6.21
N ARG A 86 1.47 -1.50 5.70
CA ARG A 86 0.21 -1.07 5.04
C ARG A 86 -0.67 -0.28 6.00
N GLU A 87 -0.81 -0.76 7.23
CA GLU A 87 -1.56 -0.08 8.28
C GLU A 87 -0.86 1.22 8.71
N GLU A 88 0.47 1.23 8.70
CA GLU A 88 1.24 2.44 9.00
C GLU A 88 1.00 3.54 7.95
N ILE A 89 0.97 3.17 6.66
CA ILE A 89 0.64 4.06 5.55
C ILE A 89 -0.78 4.62 5.71
N ALA A 90 -1.76 3.75 5.98
CA ALA A 90 -3.16 4.15 6.18
C ALA A 90 -3.34 5.18 7.30
N ARG A 91 -2.56 5.05 8.38
CA ARG A 91 -2.63 5.94 9.55
C ARG A 91 -1.91 7.27 9.39
N LEU A 92 -1.15 7.49 8.31
CA LEU A 92 -0.44 8.76 8.08
C LEU A 92 -1.39 9.96 8.05
N ARG A 93 -2.63 9.77 7.61
CA ARG A 93 -3.67 10.80 7.61
C ARG A 93 -3.95 11.37 9.02
N ASN A 94 -3.77 10.56 10.06
CA ASN A 94 -3.99 10.95 11.46
C ASN A 94 -2.75 11.53 12.14
N VAL A 95 -1.62 11.70 11.43
CA VAL A 95 -0.39 12.24 11.99
C VAL A 95 -0.45 13.77 11.99
N PRO A 96 -0.18 14.46 13.12
CA PRO A 96 -0.06 15.92 13.14
C PRO A 96 0.95 16.44 12.11
N GLU A 97 0.67 17.59 11.50
CA GLU A 97 1.51 18.16 10.44
C GLU A 97 2.97 18.39 10.87
N ASP A 98 3.20 18.79 12.12
CA ASP A 98 4.53 19.03 12.69
C ASP A 98 5.33 17.75 12.96
N GLN A 99 4.67 16.60 12.98
CA GLN A 99 5.28 15.27 13.17
C GLN A 99 5.35 14.47 11.86
N PHE A 100 4.78 15.01 10.78
CA PHE A 100 4.63 14.26 9.53
C PHE A 100 5.96 13.84 8.93
N ASP A 101 6.95 14.74 8.87
CA ASP A 101 8.24 14.43 8.23
C ASP A 101 8.98 13.27 8.90
N GLN A 102 9.01 13.29 10.24
CA GLN A 102 9.60 12.21 11.01
C GLN A 102 8.86 10.89 10.74
N ARG A 103 7.53 10.91 10.85
CA ARG A 103 6.74 9.69 10.68
C ARG A 103 6.80 9.17 9.25
N TYR A 104 6.83 10.05 8.25
CA TYR A 104 7.01 9.70 6.85
C TYR A 104 8.34 8.98 6.61
N ALA A 105 9.43 9.49 7.18
CA ALA A 105 10.75 8.85 7.07
C ALA A 105 10.74 7.44 7.69
N GLU A 106 10.20 7.29 8.91
CA GLU A 106 10.08 6.01 9.59
C GLU A 106 9.27 4.99 8.76
N VAL A 107 8.09 5.37 8.25
CA VAL A 107 7.24 4.49 7.44
C VAL A 107 7.91 4.13 6.12
N SER A 108 8.65 5.07 5.52
CA SER A 108 9.42 4.81 4.30
C SER A 108 10.52 3.77 4.53
N GLU A 109 11.26 3.88 5.64
CA GLU A 109 12.27 2.90 6.03
C GLU A 109 11.66 1.54 6.34
N HIS A 110 10.54 1.51 7.07
CA HIS A 110 9.81 0.26 7.34
C HIS A 110 9.33 -0.42 6.05
N LEU A 111 8.85 0.36 5.07
CA LEU A 111 8.41 -0.17 3.78
C LEU A 111 9.57 -0.86 3.05
N GLU A 112 10.69 -0.16 2.89
CA GLU A 112 11.85 -0.69 2.18
C GLU A 112 12.45 -1.89 2.93
N ALA A 113 12.55 -1.84 4.26
CA ALA A 113 13.06 -2.94 5.07
C ALA A 113 12.17 -4.19 5.00
N GLN A 114 10.86 -4.03 5.14
CA GLN A 114 9.92 -5.16 5.03
C GLN A 114 9.92 -5.74 3.62
N MET A 115 10.01 -4.91 2.56
CA MET A 115 10.11 -5.41 1.19
C MET A 115 11.42 -6.17 0.96
N SER A 116 12.55 -5.68 1.48
CA SER A 116 13.84 -6.40 1.39
C SER A 116 13.76 -7.77 2.06
N ALA A 117 13.19 -7.84 3.27
CA ALA A 117 13.06 -9.10 4.01
C ALA A 117 12.24 -10.14 3.24
N LEU A 118 11.18 -9.72 2.53
CA LEU A 118 10.40 -10.62 1.69
C LEU A 118 11.20 -11.23 0.53
N TYR A 119 12.16 -10.48 -0.04
CA TYR A 119 13.05 -11.01 -1.08
C TYR A 119 14.05 -12.01 -0.53
N ASP A 120 14.61 -11.75 0.65
CA ASP A 120 15.61 -12.62 1.28
C ASP A 120 15.00 -13.99 1.66
N GLU A 121 13.78 -13.99 2.22
CA GLU A 121 13.06 -15.22 2.57
C GLU A 121 12.77 -16.11 1.35
N GLU A 122 12.35 -15.54 0.23
CA GLU A 122 12.08 -16.31 -1.00
C GLU A 122 13.38 -16.75 -1.68
N GLY A 123 14.44 -15.93 -1.59
CA GLY A 123 15.78 -16.30 -1.99
C GLY A 123 16.27 -17.56 -1.26
N GLU A 124 16.05 -17.66 0.05
CA GLU A 124 16.40 -18.84 0.84
C GLU A 124 15.53 -20.07 0.51
N MET A 125 14.23 -19.90 0.26
CA MET A 125 13.36 -21.01 -0.13
C MET A 125 13.64 -21.55 -1.54
N SER A 126 14.22 -20.76 -2.45
CA SER A 126 14.59 -21.23 -3.79
C SER A 126 15.86 -22.09 -3.81
N ILE A 127 16.64 -22.12 -2.72
CA ILE A 127 17.92 -22.83 -2.61
C ILE A 127 17.79 -24.10 -1.74
N ALA A 128 16.65 -24.28 -1.05
CA ALA A 128 16.30 -25.45 -0.24
C ALA A 128 15.53 -26.50 -1.05
#